data_AF-A0A7S3MBT7-F1
#
_entry.id   AF-A0A7S3MBT7-F1
#
_cell.length_a   1.000
_cell.length_b   1.000
_cell.length_c   1.000
_cell.angle_alpha   90.00
_cell.angle_beta   90.00
_cell.angle_gamma   90.00
#
_symmetry.space_group_name_H-M   'P 1'
#
loop_
_entity.id
_entity.type
_entity.pdbx_description
1 polymer ?
#
loop_
_entity_poly.entity_id
_entity_poly.type
_entity_poly.pdbx_seq_one_letter_code
_entity_poly.pdbx_strand_id
1 'polypeptide(L)'
;STVAVPSMVPTEQPTRAPTREPTTGPTRAPTFAPSRAPSREPTVKPTFAPSVAATVPELPGTYELFAVLTSSSCAEGLYYGPNPTYAAFVDTSTPHKDQLHTEWVQIVTSDGYNELFRIYWSFETPRTLANHFINAVASGEKVFYRVVRKIDGAEFTYNGVWWFSNGATSFASKFATPTVQYGFSSDDGAWGAGTGTINGNSGLSSLTKFWGVANWNAGDSTMCYNVYAEGVSTYYPNTKTYMYYSVVPIPSAAPTTQPTAPTRAPSGAPSTMPSRVPTSLAPTLAPSSAPSNIPPPFVNTADELFAVVGGNACAEQLWYGPLAITLAGTTTGNYEYYLSTSTSNKNLLHTKWTQIVTSDGVNELFRVYWTFATARTLNDHFYNAVNFGESVSFHVVEAGGQEYVYSGTWWFSNGANIASNAFSSSITARFSNDDGIWGGGIGTLNPNGNPIGYQGSQFWGIGNWDASDTTCSQVYKNGLSYNLGAKTKTYMY
;
A
#
# COMPACT_ATOMS: atom_id res chain seq x y z
N SER A 1 25.77 -47.39 -58.12
CA SER A 1 25.86 -46.14 -58.89
C SER A 1 26.68 -45.13 -58.14
N THR A 2 27.58 -44.44 -58.81
CA THR A 2 28.42 -43.34 -58.31
C THR A 2 28.54 -42.28 -59.40
N VAL A 3 28.86 -41.04 -59.00
CA VAL A 3 29.50 -39.92 -59.72
C VAL A 3 28.89 -38.59 -59.25
N ALA A 4 29.76 -37.62 -58.92
CA ALA A 4 29.42 -36.22 -58.60
C ALA A 4 29.30 -35.39 -59.90
N VAL A 5 29.10 -34.07 -59.96
CA VAL A 5 29.92 -32.94 -59.48
C VAL A 5 29.06 -31.66 -59.70
N PRO A 6 29.14 -30.61 -58.85
CA PRO A 6 28.36 -29.38 -59.04
C PRO A 6 28.96 -28.39 -60.06
N SER A 7 28.20 -27.35 -60.43
CA SER A 7 28.68 -26.18 -61.19
C SER A 7 28.01 -24.88 -60.70
N MET A 8 28.58 -23.72 -61.04
CA MET A 8 28.24 -22.39 -60.51
C MET A 8 27.67 -21.43 -61.57
N VAL A 9 27.08 -20.32 -61.10
CA VAL A 9 26.90 -19.01 -61.78
C VAL A 9 28.26 -18.41 -62.23
N PRO A 10 28.36 -17.38 -63.11
CA PRO A 10 27.42 -16.25 -63.37
C PRO A 10 27.15 -16.04 -64.90
N THR A 11 26.71 -14.90 -65.48
CA THR A 11 26.49 -13.48 -65.06
C THR A 11 25.17 -12.92 -65.69
N GLU A 12 24.87 -11.66 -66.08
CA GLU A 12 25.60 -10.37 -66.24
C GLU A 12 24.65 -9.13 -66.11
N GLN A 13 25.13 -7.92 -66.46
CA GLN A 13 24.39 -6.63 -66.53
C GLN A 13 24.96 -5.79 -67.71
N PRO A 14 24.58 -4.49 -67.91
CA PRO A 14 23.27 -3.94 -68.30
C PRO A 14 23.41 -3.00 -69.54
N THR A 15 22.40 -2.22 -69.93
CA THR A 15 22.61 -0.79 -70.32
C THR A 15 21.34 0.08 -70.52
N ARG A 16 21.44 1.34 -70.07
CA ARG A 16 20.87 2.62 -70.60
C ARG A 16 19.35 2.87 -70.73
N ALA A 17 18.93 3.95 -70.03
CA ALA A 17 17.80 4.85 -70.33
C ALA A 17 18.27 6.01 -71.29
N PRO A 18 17.59 7.18 -71.51
CA PRO A 18 16.32 7.72 -70.95
C PRO A 18 15.40 8.47 -71.97
N THR A 19 14.30 9.13 -71.52
CA THR A 19 14.05 10.60 -71.69
C THR A 19 12.69 11.13 -71.17
N ARG A 20 12.78 12.27 -70.44
CA ARG A 20 11.89 13.46 -70.28
C ARG A 20 10.34 13.44 -70.43
N GLU A 21 9.73 13.99 -69.37
CA GLU A 21 8.46 14.74 -69.21
C GLU A 21 8.22 15.91 -70.22
N PRO A 22 7.00 16.53 -70.37
CA PRO A 22 6.40 17.35 -69.28
C PRO A 22 4.84 17.65 -69.26
N THR A 23 4.44 18.50 -68.30
CA THR A 23 3.36 19.54 -68.27
C THR A 23 1.93 19.31 -67.70
N THR A 24 1.58 20.21 -66.75
CA THR A 24 0.29 20.89 -66.44
C THR A 24 -0.96 20.14 -65.90
N GLY A 25 -1.45 20.58 -64.73
CA GLY A 25 -2.88 20.63 -64.36
C GLY A 25 -3.50 22.02 -64.66
N PRO A 26 -4.59 22.50 -64.00
CA PRO A 26 -5.27 21.97 -62.79
C PRO A 26 -6.84 21.96 -62.86
N THR A 27 -7.54 21.56 -61.77
CA THR A 27 -8.59 22.35 -61.05
C THR A 27 -9.59 21.52 -60.19
N ARG A 28 -10.09 22.16 -59.10
CA ARG A 28 -11.30 21.89 -58.28
C ARG A 28 -11.46 20.57 -57.48
N ALA A 29 -11.80 20.78 -56.21
CA ALA A 29 -12.56 19.91 -55.29
C ALA A 29 -13.56 20.84 -54.53
N PRO A 30 -14.39 20.38 -53.56
CA PRO A 30 -14.79 19.02 -53.18
C PRO A 30 -16.35 18.83 -53.18
N THR A 31 -16.87 17.65 -52.79
CA THR A 31 -17.92 17.48 -51.72
C THR A 31 -18.44 16.03 -51.60
N PHE A 32 -19.10 15.77 -50.45
CA PHE A 32 -19.84 14.59 -50.00
C PHE A 32 -19.05 13.46 -49.31
N ALA A 33 -19.63 12.96 -48.21
CA ALA A 33 -18.98 12.11 -47.21
C ALA A 33 -19.69 10.75 -47.08
N PRO A 34 -18.95 9.66 -46.76
CA PRO A 34 -19.53 8.35 -46.49
C PRO A 34 -20.04 8.24 -45.04
N SER A 35 -21.12 7.48 -44.83
CA SER A 35 -21.79 7.32 -43.54
C SER A 35 -21.43 6.03 -42.79
N ARG A 36 -21.14 6.16 -41.48
CA ARG A 36 -21.30 5.16 -40.40
C ARG A 36 -20.93 3.67 -40.67
N ALA A 37 -19.72 3.33 -40.24
CA ALA A 37 -19.36 2.20 -39.35
C ALA A 37 -19.84 0.74 -39.60
N PRO A 38 -18.90 -0.23 -39.68
CA PRO A 38 -19.09 -1.61 -39.23
C PRO A 38 -18.71 -1.79 -37.73
N SER A 39 -19.10 -2.90 -37.10
CA SER A 39 -18.99 -3.12 -35.64
C SER A 39 -18.12 -4.30 -35.21
N ARG A 40 -17.29 -4.06 -34.17
CA ARG A 40 -16.69 -4.99 -33.18
C ARG A 40 -15.91 -6.25 -33.64
N GLU A 41 -14.68 -6.30 -33.13
CA GLU A 41 -13.95 -7.47 -32.59
C GLU A 41 -13.45 -8.59 -33.54
N PRO A 42 -12.14 -8.85 -33.48
CA PRO A 42 -11.59 -10.20 -33.45
C PRO A 42 -10.84 -10.50 -32.12
N THR A 43 -10.74 -11.78 -31.79
CA THR A 43 -10.30 -12.31 -30.48
C THR A 43 -8.80 -12.31 -30.21
N VAL A 44 -8.44 -12.10 -28.93
CA VAL A 44 -7.33 -12.66 -28.13
C VAL A 44 -6.01 -13.01 -28.87
N LYS A 45 -4.92 -12.33 -28.49
CA LYS A 45 -3.54 -12.86 -28.60
C LYS A 45 -3.00 -13.23 -27.22
N PRO A 46 -2.16 -14.29 -27.10
CA PRO A 46 -1.55 -14.67 -25.82
C PRO A 46 -0.36 -13.76 -25.48
N THR A 47 -0.44 -13.06 -24.34
CA THR A 47 0.71 -12.41 -23.72
C THR A 47 1.33 -13.34 -22.68
N PHE A 48 2.52 -13.85 -22.95
CA PHE A 48 3.36 -14.45 -21.91
C PHE A 48 3.78 -13.34 -20.93
N ALA A 49 3.20 -13.33 -19.74
CA ALA A 49 3.69 -12.49 -18.65
C ALA A 49 5.03 -13.05 -18.14
N PRO A 50 6.02 -12.20 -17.79
CA PRO A 50 7.23 -12.66 -17.12
C PRO A 50 6.89 -13.21 -15.73
N SER A 51 7.63 -14.24 -15.29
CA SER A 51 7.44 -14.85 -13.98
C SER A 51 7.74 -13.85 -12.86
N VAL A 52 6.71 -13.45 -12.11
CA VAL A 52 6.83 -12.43 -11.06
C VAL A 52 7.57 -13.00 -9.85
N ALA A 53 8.71 -12.41 -9.49
CA ALA A 53 9.28 -12.53 -8.15
C ALA A 53 8.42 -11.63 -7.23
N ALA A 54 7.61 -12.26 -6.39
CA ALA A 54 6.39 -11.63 -5.89
C ALA A 54 6.42 -11.24 -4.40
N THR A 55 5.57 -10.28 -4.05
CA THR A 55 5.51 -9.60 -2.75
C THR A 55 4.15 -9.71 -2.07
N VAL A 56 4.13 -9.58 -0.75
CA VAL A 56 2.93 -9.73 0.09
C VAL A 56 1.90 -8.64 -0.27
N PRO A 57 0.61 -8.96 -0.43
CA PRO A 57 -0.42 -7.96 -0.67
C PRO A 57 -0.63 -7.06 0.55
N GLU A 58 -0.42 -5.75 0.39
CA GLU A 58 -0.31 -4.80 1.50
C GLU A 58 -1.66 -4.13 1.91
N LEU A 59 -1.61 -3.39 3.01
CA LEU A 59 -2.67 -2.59 3.62
C LEU A 59 -2.14 -1.21 4.03
N PRO A 60 -3.02 -0.22 4.28
CA PRO A 60 -2.57 1.06 4.83
C PRO A 60 -1.82 0.87 6.16
N GLY A 61 -0.82 1.71 6.43
CA GLY A 61 -0.02 1.72 7.66
C GLY A 61 -0.77 2.05 8.96
N THR A 62 -2.09 1.89 8.97
CA THR A 62 -2.97 1.81 10.13
C THR A 62 -3.25 0.36 10.55
N TYR A 63 -2.63 -0.63 9.89
CA TYR A 63 -2.80 -2.06 10.16
C TYR A 63 -1.44 -2.76 10.37
N GLU A 64 -1.34 -3.60 11.39
CA GLU A 64 -0.13 -4.33 11.78
C GLU A 64 -0.31 -5.84 11.55
N LEU A 65 0.64 -6.48 10.85
CA LEU A 65 0.62 -7.92 10.56
C LEU A 65 0.86 -8.70 11.87
N PHE A 66 -0.05 -9.61 12.20
CA PHE A 66 0.07 -10.43 13.41
C PHE A 66 0.05 -11.94 13.16
N ALA A 67 -0.44 -12.40 12.01
CA ALA A 67 -0.30 -13.81 11.64
C ALA A 67 -0.14 -14.02 10.13
N VAL A 68 0.61 -15.08 9.79
CA VAL A 68 0.69 -15.64 8.45
C VAL A 68 0.33 -17.11 8.55
N LEU A 69 -0.65 -17.53 7.75
CA LEU A 69 -1.08 -18.92 7.63
C LEU A 69 -0.60 -19.45 6.27
N THR A 70 -0.31 -20.73 6.17
CA THR A 70 0.07 -21.41 4.91
C THR A 70 -0.89 -22.55 4.61
N SER A 71 -0.81 -23.08 3.39
CA SER A 71 -1.40 -24.35 2.96
C SER A 71 -1.17 -25.54 3.89
N SER A 72 -0.11 -25.51 4.71
CA SER A 72 0.23 -26.55 5.71
C SER A 72 -0.22 -26.25 7.14
N SER A 73 -0.50 -24.98 7.46
CA SER A 73 -0.46 -24.48 8.84
C SER A 73 -1.44 -23.32 9.07
N CYS A 74 -2.57 -23.62 9.72
CA CYS A 74 -3.55 -22.63 10.14
C CYS A 74 -4.10 -22.83 11.57
N ALA A 75 -3.90 -24.00 12.22
CA ALA A 75 -4.28 -24.22 13.62
C ALA A 75 -3.23 -25.03 14.42
N GLU A 76 -3.17 -26.35 14.22
CA GLU A 76 -2.23 -27.25 14.91
C GLU A 76 -0.78 -27.03 14.44
N GLY A 77 -0.57 -26.93 13.13
CA GLY A 77 0.74 -26.69 12.52
C GLY A 77 1.27 -25.25 12.63
N LEU A 78 0.62 -24.38 13.40
CA LEU A 78 0.90 -22.94 13.45
C LEU A 78 1.81 -22.60 14.64
N TYR A 79 2.95 -21.97 14.36
CA TYR A 79 3.86 -21.44 15.38
C TYR A 79 3.31 -20.17 16.01
N TYR A 80 3.71 -19.84 17.24
CA TYR A 80 3.38 -18.56 17.87
C TYR A 80 4.46 -18.09 18.84
N GLY A 81 4.62 -16.78 19.01
CA GLY A 81 5.57 -16.20 19.96
C GLY A 81 6.16 -14.88 19.47
N PRO A 82 7.22 -14.38 20.13
CA PRO A 82 7.86 -13.13 19.75
C PRO A 82 8.72 -13.24 18.49
N ASN A 83 8.62 -12.27 17.58
CA ASN A 83 9.44 -12.12 16.37
C ASN A 83 9.67 -13.45 15.60
N PRO A 84 8.62 -14.17 15.20
CA PRO A 84 8.73 -15.50 14.62
C PRO A 84 9.30 -15.48 13.20
N THR A 85 10.34 -16.27 12.96
CA THR A 85 11.02 -16.39 11.65
C THR A 85 10.45 -17.49 10.75
N TYR A 86 9.32 -18.07 11.12
CA TYR A 86 8.70 -19.21 10.43
C TYR A 86 7.83 -18.77 9.25
N ALA A 87 7.60 -19.65 8.27
CA ALA A 87 6.77 -19.36 7.11
C ALA A 87 5.25 -19.25 7.42
N ALA A 88 4.83 -19.80 8.57
CA ALA A 88 3.50 -19.64 9.15
C ALA A 88 3.65 -19.39 10.65
N PHE A 89 2.98 -18.36 11.18
CA PHE A 89 3.13 -17.89 12.55
C PHE A 89 1.96 -17.06 13.06
N VAL A 90 1.89 -16.88 14.39
CA VAL A 90 1.24 -15.75 15.08
C VAL A 90 2.29 -15.00 15.90
N ASP A 91 2.55 -13.74 15.60
CA ASP A 91 3.46 -12.90 16.39
C ASP A 91 2.70 -12.40 17.62
N THR A 92 3.20 -12.76 18.79
CA THR A 92 2.63 -12.38 20.09
C THR A 92 3.44 -11.28 20.79
N SER A 93 4.22 -10.52 20.03
CA SER A 93 5.08 -9.42 20.47
C SER A 93 4.93 -8.12 19.68
N THR A 94 4.00 -8.09 18.72
CA THR A 94 3.72 -6.89 17.91
C THR A 94 3.46 -5.66 18.82
N PRO A 95 4.14 -4.52 18.58
CA PRO A 95 4.08 -3.32 19.43
C PRO A 95 2.71 -2.88 19.96
N HIS A 96 1.63 -3.09 19.21
CA HIS A 96 0.29 -2.66 19.62
C HIS A 96 -0.60 -3.77 20.19
N LYS A 97 -0.14 -5.03 20.33
CA LYS A 97 -0.97 -6.22 20.67
C LYS A 97 -1.85 -6.08 21.92
N ASP A 98 -1.43 -5.24 22.87
CA ASP A 98 -2.08 -5.00 24.17
C ASP A 98 -2.95 -3.73 24.19
N GLN A 99 -3.03 -3.00 23.06
CA GLN A 99 -4.00 -1.92 22.85
C GLN A 99 -5.37 -2.50 22.46
N LEU A 100 -6.42 -1.67 22.41
CA LEU A 100 -7.75 -2.13 22.01
C LEU A 100 -7.94 -1.99 20.49
N HIS A 101 -8.44 -3.05 19.84
CA HIS A 101 -8.74 -3.11 18.41
C HIS A 101 -10.21 -3.50 18.18
N THR A 102 -10.84 -2.89 17.17
CA THR A 102 -12.18 -3.24 16.66
C THR A 102 -12.17 -3.75 15.23
N GLU A 103 -11.03 -3.76 14.54
CA GLU A 103 -10.93 -4.13 13.13
C GLU A 103 -9.72 -5.05 12.88
N TRP A 104 -9.95 -6.16 12.16
CA TRP A 104 -8.89 -6.97 11.53
C TRP A 104 -9.10 -7.00 10.02
N VAL A 105 -8.04 -7.30 9.27
CA VAL A 105 -8.14 -7.64 7.85
C VAL A 105 -7.40 -8.94 7.58
N GLN A 106 -8.06 -9.81 6.83
CA GLN A 106 -7.54 -11.09 6.34
C GLN A 106 -7.41 -11.00 4.82
N ILE A 107 -6.21 -11.21 4.28
CA ILE A 107 -5.98 -11.29 2.83
C ILE A 107 -5.65 -12.74 2.48
N VAL A 108 -6.43 -13.35 1.57
CA VAL A 108 -6.24 -14.74 1.14
C VAL A 108 -5.69 -14.76 -0.28
N THR A 109 -4.62 -15.53 -0.50
CA THR A 109 -3.90 -15.62 -1.77
C THR A 109 -3.87 -17.06 -2.31
N SER A 110 -3.62 -17.25 -3.61
CA SER A 110 -3.43 -18.60 -4.17
C SER A 110 -2.03 -19.20 -3.92
N ASP A 111 -1.03 -18.35 -3.66
CA ASP A 111 0.39 -18.70 -3.71
C ASP A 111 1.31 -17.88 -2.78
N GLY A 112 0.76 -17.00 -1.95
CA GLY A 112 1.47 -15.99 -1.18
C GLY A 112 1.28 -14.55 -1.68
N TYR A 113 0.80 -14.37 -2.91
CA TYR A 113 0.96 -13.12 -3.64
C TYR A 113 -0.28 -12.71 -4.43
N ASN A 114 -0.82 -13.64 -5.21
CA ASN A 114 -2.01 -13.43 -6.01
C ASN A 114 -3.26 -13.48 -5.11
N GLU A 115 -3.68 -12.31 -4.65
CA GLU A 115 -4.88 -12.09 -3.84
C GLU A 115 -6.14 -12.62 -4.55
N LEU A 116 -6.88 -13.50 -3.86
CA LEU A 116 -8.16 -14.04 -4.32
C LEU A 116 -9.32 -13.18 -3.82
N PHE A 117 -9.29 -12.86 -2.52
CA PHE A 117 -10.23 -11.99 -1.84
C PHE A 117 -9.65 -11.48 -0.51
N ARG A 118 -10.29 -10.44 0.01
CA ARG A 118 -9.96 -9.76 1.27
C ARG A 118 -11.19 -9.73 2.16
N ILE A 119 -11.03 -10.07 3.44
CA ILE A 119 -12.08 -10.03 4.45
C ILE A 119 -11.72 -8.95 5.46
N TYR A 120 -12.57 -7.93 5.57
CA TYR A 120 -12.55 -6.96 6.66
C TYR A 120 -13.44 -7.51 7.79
N TRP A 121 -12.89 -7.53 9.00
CA TRP A 121 -13.54 -7.96 10.23
C TRP A 121 -13.83 -6.71 11.07
N SER A 122 -15.04 -6.59 11.60
CA SER A 122 -15.42 -5.54 12.54
C SER A 122 -16.06 -6.14 13.80
N PHE A 123 -15.41 -5.96 14.94
CA PHE A 123 -15.81 -6.53 16.24
C PHE A 123 -16.75 -5.58 16.99
N GLU A 124 -17.82 -6.11 17.60
CA GLU A 124 -18.77 -5.29 18.39
C GLU A 124 -18.12 -4.71 19.66
N THR A 125 -17.15 -5.42 20.25
CA THR A 125 -16.43 -5.01 21.47
C THR A 125 -14.95 -4.73 21.18
N PRO A 126 -14.42 -3.55 21.56
CA PRO A 126 -12.97 -3.30 21.57
C PRO A 126 -12.23 -4.28 22.48
N ARG A 127 -11.23 -4.99 21.95
CA ARG A 127 -10.35 -5.87 22.76
C ARG A 127 -8.90 -5.85 22.27
N THR A 128 -8.00 -6.27 23.14
CA THR A 128 -6.61 -6.59 22.75
C THR A 128 -6.57 -7.84 21.89
N LEU A 129 -5.50 -8.00 21.11
CA LEU A 129 -5.33 -9.15 20.21
C LEU A 129 -5.54 -10.49 20.94
N ALA A 130 -4.92 -10.64 22.11
CA ALA A 130 -5.08 -11.81 22.97
C ALA A 130 -6.54 -12.02 23.45
N ASN A 131 -7.24 -10.93 23.79
CA ASN A 131 -8.59 -11.00 24.35
C ASN A 131 -9.67 -11.35 23.32
N HIS A 132 -9.45 -11.05 22.03
CA HIS A 132 -10.31 -11.55 20.94
C HIS A 132 -10.28 -13.08 20.87
N PHE A 133 -9.08 -13.70 20.89
CA PHE A 133 -8.94 -15.16 20.94
C PHE A 133 -9.52 -15.79 22.22
N ILE A 134 -9.33 -15.14 23.38
CA ILE A 134 -9.92 -15.59 24.65
C ILE A 134 -11.45 -15.59 24.58
N ASN A 135 -12.07 -14.55 24.02
CA ASN A 135 -13.54 -14.51 23.91
C ASN A 135 -14.09 -15.48 22.86
N ALA A 136 -13.42 -15.60 21.71
CA ALA A 136 -13.79 -16.53 20.65
C ALA A 136 -13.95 -17.97 21.19
N VAL A 137 -12.97 -18.49 21.93
CA VAL A 137 -13.04 -19.87 22.45
C VAL A 137 -13.93 -19.99 23.69
N ALA A 138 -14.05 -18.94 24.52
CA ALA A 138 -14.85 -18.99 25.75
C ALA A 138 -16.37 -18.84 25.52
N SER A 139 -16.79 -18.08 24.51
CA SER A 139 -18.21 -17.78 24.25
C SER A 139 -18.59 -17.57 22.78
N GLY A 140 -17.61 -17.57 21.87
CA GLY A 140 -17.75 -17.00 20.55
C GLY A 140 -17.68 -15.47 20.59
N GLU A 141 -16.89 -14.88 19.69
CA GLU A 141 -16.80 -13.44 19.51
C GLU A 141 -17.70 -13.00 18.34
N LYS A 142 -18.38 -11.87 18.46
CA LYS A 142 -19.29 -11.37 17.41
C LYS A 142 -18.54 -10.53 16.39
N VAL A 143 -18.75 -10.84 15.11
CA VAL A 143 -18.06 -10.18 14.01
C VAL A 143 -19.05 -9.81 12.89
N PHE A 144 -19.01 -8.55 12.47
CA PHE A 144 -19.50 -8.13 11.17
C PHE A 144 -18.37 -8.27 10.15
N TYR A 145 -18.68 -8.82 8.98
CA TYR A 145 -17.71 -9.05 7.91
C TYR A 145 -18.08 -8.30 6.64
N ARG A 146 -17.07 -7.78 5.95
CA ARG A 146 -17.15 -7.35 4.54
C ARG A 146 -16.06 -8.08 3.75
N VAL A 147 -16.47 -8.93 2.81
CA VAL A 147 -15.58 -9.62 1.87
C VAL A 147 -15.56 -8.86 0.54
N VAL A 148 -14.38 -8.70 -0.06
CA VAL A 148 -14.19 -8.11 -1.38
C VAL A 148 -13.41 -9.11 -2.25
N ARG A 149 -14.00 -9.53 -3.37
CA ARG A 149 -13.31 -10.37 -4.37
C ARG A 149 -12.32 -9.55 -5.19
N LYS A 150 -11.12 -10.11 -5.47
CA LYS A 150 -10.10 -9.43 -6.26
C LYS A 150 -10.42 -9.40 -7.77
N ILE A 151 -11.05 -10.46 -8.29
CA ILE A 151 -11.25 -10.67 -9.72
C ILE A 151 -12.27 -9.72 -10.37
N ASP A 152 -13.30 -9.33 -9.62
CA ASP A 152 -14.44 -8.54 -10.09
C ASP A 152 -14.82 -7.37 -9.16
N GLY A 153 -14.14 -7.20 -8.02
CA GLY A 153 -14.46 -6.19 -7.02
C GLY A 153 -15.78 -6.44 -6.27
N ALA A 154 -16.41 -7.61 -6.43
CA ALA A 154 -17.71 -7.88 -5.83
C ALA A 154 -17.64 -7.95 -4.30
N GLU A 155 -18.60 -7.30 -3.64
CA GLU A 155 -18.66 -7.19 -2.19
C GLU A 155 -19.77 -8.05 -1.57
N PHE A 156 -19.47 -8.66 -0.42
CA PHE A 156 -20.37 -9.52 0.33
C PHE A 156 -20.31 -9.15 1.81
N THR A 157 -21.44 -9.07 2.50
CA THR A 157 -21.49 -8.73 3.93
C THR A 157 -22.19 -9.81 4.75
N TYR A 158 -21.66 -10.08 5.94
CA TYR A 158 -22.14 -11.12 6.83
C TYR A 158 -22.12 -10.67 8.29
N ASN A 159 -22.97 -11.29 9.10
CA ASN A 159 -22.90 -11.22 10.57
C ASN A 159 -22.74 -12.65 11.08
N GLY A 160 -21.77 -12.86 11.97
CA GLY A 160 -21.45 -14.19 12.48
C GLY A 160 -20.87 -14.17 13.90
N VAL A 161 -20.66 -15.36 14.43
CA VAL A 161 -19.99 -15.61 15.71
C VAL A 161 -18.79 -16.50 15.44
N TRP A 162 -17.59 -16.00 15.70
CA TRP A 162 -16.34 -16.70 15.47
C TRP A 162 -15.83 -17.35 16.75
N TRP A 163 -15.54 -18.64 16.68
CA TRP A 163 -15.04 -19.45 17.79
C TRP A 163 -13.57 -19.86 17.65
N PHE A 164 -12.96 -19.61 16.49
CA PHE A 164 -11.67 -20.18 16.07
C PHE A 164 -11.63 -21.73 16.12
N SER A 165 -11.39 -22.33 17.28
CA SER A 165 -11.07 -23.75 17.52
C SER A 165 -11.41 -24.16 18.97
N ASN A 166 -11.81 -25.40 19.25
CA ASN A 166 -12.21 -25.79 20.60
C ASN A 166 -11.01 -26.22 21.48
N GLY A 167 -9.96 -26.79 20.88
CA GLY A 167 -8.70 -27.11 21.57
C GLY A 167 -7.79 -25.90 21.83
N ALA A 168 -8.13 -24.71 21.32
CA ALA A 168 -7.31 -23.51 21.42
C ALA A 168 -7.39 -22.85 22.82
N THR A 169 -6.76 -23.48 23.80
CA THR A 169 -6.77 -23.01 25.20
C THR A 169 -5.60 -22.07 25.54
N SER A 170 -5.67 -21.47 26.73
CA SER A 170 -4.53 -20.80 27.39
C SER A 170 -3.96 -19.58 26.66
N PHE A 171 -4.76 -18.86 25.88
CA PHE A 171 -4.29 -17.69 25.12
C PHE A 171 -3.60 -16.61 25.96
N ALA A 172 -4.00 -16.40 27.21
CA ALA A 172 -3.33 -15.45 28.10
C ALA A 172 -1.83 -15.77 28.31
N SER A 173 -1.45 -17.06 28.40
CA SER A 173 -0.04 -17.46 28.46
C SER A 173 0.60 -17.58 27.07
N LYS A 174 -0.18 -17.91 26.02
CA LYS A 174 0.33 -17.86 24.63
C LYS A 174 0.78 -16.45 24.24
N PHE A 175 0.06 -15.40 24.64
CA PHE A 175 0.41 -13.99 24.40
C PHE A 175 1.39 -13.38 25.42
N ALA A 176 1.93 -14.19 26.32
CA ALA A 176 2.96 -13.83 27.31
C ALA A 176 4.23 -14.71 27.20
N THR A 177 4.36 -15.54 26.16
CA THR A 177 5.54 -16.39 25.98
C THR A 177 6.78 -15.56 25.62
N PRO A 178 7.94 -15.76 26.29
CA PRO A 178 9.20 -15.09 25.92
C PRO A 178 9.93 -15.78 24.76
N THR A 179 9.42 -16.93 24.27
CA THR A 179 10.04 -17.73 23.21
C THR A 179 8.99 -18.26 22.24
N VAL A 180 9.40 -18.52 20.99
CA VAL A 180 8.51 -19.12 19.99
C VAL A 180 8.18 -20.57 20.35
N GLN A 181 6.91 -20.92 20.19
CA GLN A 181 6.28 -22.20 20.52
C GLN A 181 5.56 -22.74 19.28
N TYR A 182 5.20 -24.03 19.32
CA TYR A 182 4.42 -24.73 18.29
C TYR A 182 3.02 -25.08 18.81
N GLY A 183 2.04 -25.21 17.93
CA GLY A 183 0.66 -25.57 18.30
C GLY A 183 -0.15 -24.38 18.80
N PHE A 184 -0.52 -23.43 17.93
CA PHE A 184 -1.40 -22.33 18.30
C PHE A 184 -2.76 -22.85 18.80
N SER A 185 -3.32 -23.86 18.14
CA SER A 185 -4.33 -24.78 18.70
C SER A 185 -3.78 -26.20 18.89
N SER A 186 -4.56 -27.07 19.54
CA SER A 186 -4.37 -28.54 19.57
C SER A 186 -5.53 -29.28 18.88
N ASP A 187 -6.24 -28.60 17.98
CA ASP A 187 -7.53 -28.96 17.38
C ASP A 187 -7.79 -28.10 16.13
N ASP A 188 -8.80 -28.48 15.35
CA ASP A 188 -9.18 -27.83 14.09
C ASP A 188 -9.58 -26.35 14.24
N GLY A 189 -9.16 -25.48 13.31
CA GLY A 189 -9.34 -24.03 13.43
C GLY A 189 -9.68 -23.30 12.13
N ALA A 190 -10.67 -22.41 12.20
CA ALA A 190 -11.18 -21.66 11.05
C ALA A 190 -10.89 -20.15 11.13
N TRP A 191 -10.42 -19.58 10.02
CA TRP A 191 -10.18 -18.14 9.83
C TRP A 191 -10.99 -17.65 8.64
N GLY A 192 -12.09 -16.94 8.88
CA GLY A 192 -12.93 -16.47 7.79
C GLY A 192 -14.24 -15.79 8.17
N ALA A 193 -15.02 -15.47 7.15
CA ALA A 193 -16.34 -14.86 7.22
C ALA A 193 -17.44 -15.85 6.80
N GLY A 194 -18.68 -15.57 7.22
CA GLY A 194 -19.84 -16.36 6.87
C GLY A 194 -21.06 -16.02 7.73
N THR A 195 -22.20 -16.64 7.42
CA THR A 195 -23.43 -16.50 8.21
C THR A 195 -23.46 -17.48 9.39
N GLY A 196 -23.73 -17.00 10.59
CA GLY A 196 -23.92 -17.86 11.77
C GLY A 196 -22.61 -18.18 12.49
N THR A 197 -22.50 -19.40 13.03
CA THR A 197 -21.40 -19.80 13.93
C THR A 197 -20.24 -20.44 13.17
N ILE A 198 -19.09 -19.77 13.13
CA ILE A 198 -17.86 -20.26 12.51
C ILE A 198 -16.97 -20.89 13.60
N ASN A 199 -16.86 -22.22 13.60
CA ASN A 199 -16.06 -23.01 14.55
C ASN A 199 -15.34 -24.13 13.78
N GLY A 200 -14.02 -24.25 13.94
CA GLY A 200 -13.20 -25.20 13.16
C GLY A 200 -13.67 -26.65 13.22
N ASN A 201 -14.20 -27.12 14.34
CA ASN A 201 -14.67 -28.51 14.51
C ASN A 201 -16.08 -28.77 13.95
N SER A 202 -16.73 -27.80 13.28
CA SER A 202 -18.15 -27.93 12.87
C SER A 202 -18.37 -28.34 11.41
N GLY A 203 -17.33 -28.29 10.57
CA GLY A 203 -17.38 -28.66 9.16
C GLY A 203 -18.23 -27.76 8.25
N LEU A 204 -17.92 -27.81 6.95
CA LEU A 204 -18.52 -26.96 5.91
C LEU A 204 -20.00 -27.23 5.64
N SER A 205 -20.53 -28.40 6.03
CA SER A 205 -21.92 -28.82 5.75
C SER A 205 -22.97 -27.92 6.39
N SER A 206 -22.60 -27.15 7.41
CA SER A 206 -23.42 -26.11 8.04
C SER A 206 -23.15 -24.68 7.52
N LEU A 207 -22.04 -24.47 6.79
CA LEU A 207 -21.48 -23.16 6.44
C LEU A 207 -21.44 -22.92 4.92
N THR A 208 -22.60 -23.02 4.27
CA THR A 208 -22.81 -22.86 2.81
C THR A 208 -22.48 -21.48 2.23
N LYS A 209 -21.92 -20.55 3.03
CA LYS A 209 -21.47 -19.21 2.63
C LYS A 209 -20.12 -18.83 3.25
N PHE A 210 -19.29 -19.80 3.63
CA PHE A 210 -17.99 -19.54 4.22
C PHE A 210 -16.98 -18.94 3.22
N TRP A 211 -16.18 -17.99 3.69
CA TRP A 211 -15.04 -17.41 2.99
C TRP A 211 -13.81 -17.47 3.89
N GLY A 212 -12.69 -17.99 3.40
CA GLY A 212 -11.44 -18.00 4.16
C GLY A 212 -10.67 -19.32 4.04
N VAL A 213 -9.98 -19.70 5.12
CA VAL A 213 -9.18 -20.93 5.24
C VAL A 213 -9.44 -21.62 6.58
N ALA A 214 -9.41 -22.95 6.58
CA ALA A 214 -9.61 -23.77 7.78
C ALA A 214 -9.14 -25.21 7.53
N ASN A 215 -8.66 -25.86 8.59
CA ASN A 215 -8.82 -27.29 8.79
C ASN A 215 -10.13 -27.53 9.59
N TRP A 216 -10.84 -28.61 9.27
CA TRP A 216 -12.24 -28.83 9.67
C TRP A 216 -12.51 -30.16 10.40
N ASN A 217 -11.57 -31.11 10.36
CA ASN A 217 -11.72 -32.41 11.02
C ASN A 217 -10.36 -33.10 11.19
N ALA A 218 -10.27 -34.03 12.15
CA ALA A 218 -9.07 -34.81 12.48
C ALA A 218 -8.42 -35.64 11.34
N GLY A 219 -8.97 -35.65 10.11
CA GLY A 219 -8.30 -36.14 8.90
C GLY A 219 -7.49 -35.10 8.14
N ASP A 220 -7.62 -33.80 8.47
CA ASP A 220 -7.13 -32.66 7.67
C ASP A 220 -6.29 -31.62 8.47
N SER A 221 -5.74 -32.02 9.62
CA SER A 221 -4.94 -31.21 10.59
C SER A 221 -3.74 -30.40 10.06
N THR A 222 -3.30 -30.66 8.83
CA THR A 222 -2.22 -29.92 8.12
C THR A 222 -2.62 -29.53 6.70
N MET A 223 -3.92 -29.52 6.38
CA MET A 223 -4.47 -29.40 5.02
C MET A 223 -5.21 -28.08 4.78
N CYS A 224 -4.64 -26.99 5.28
CA CYS A 224 -5.12 -25.62 5.10
C CYS A 224 -5.00 -25.11 3.64
N TYR A 225 -4.71 -25.99 2.66
CA TYR A 225 -4.61 -25.70 1.23
C TYR A 225 -5.96 -25.40 0.56
N ASN A 226 -7.07 -25.72 1.22
CA ASN A 226 -8.41 -25.43 0.71
C ASN A 226 -8.77 -23.98 1.06
N VAL A 227 -8.90 -23.15 0.02
CA VAL A 227 -9.48 -21.81 0.14
C VAL A 227 -10.97 -21.90 -0.20
N TYR A 228 -11.80 -21.26 0.63
CA TYR A 228 -13.24 -21.27 0.50
C TYR A 228 -13.77 -19.91 0.04
N ALA A 229 -14.71 -19.91 -0.90
CA ALA A 229 -15.43 -18.72 -1.35
C ALA A 229 -16.92 -19.06 -1.55
N GLU A 230 -17.81 -18.37 -0.83
CA GLU A 230 -19.25 -18.72 -0.74
C GLU A 230 -19.51 -20.22 -0.47
N GLY A 231 -18.70 -20.85 0.39
CA GLY A 231 -18.75 -22.28 0.71
C GLY A 231 -18.12 -23.22 -0.33
N VAL A 232 -17.72 -22.72 -1.51
CA VAL A 232 -17.05 -23.51 -2.55
C VAL A 232 -15.56 -23.65 -2.21
N SER A 233 -15.10 -24.90 -2.05
CA SER A 233 -13.69 -25.24 -1.79
C SER A 233 -12.87 -25.24 -3.09
N THR A 234 -11.69 -24.61 -3.09
CA THR A 234 -10.71 -24.67 -4.18
C THR A 234 -9.32 -24.98 -3.63
N TYR A 235 -8.63 -25.92 -4.28
CA TYR A 235 -7.29 -26.39 -3.88
C TYR A 235 -6.19 -25.43 -4.33
N TYR A 236 -5.42 -24.90 -3.38
CA TYR A 236 -4.26 -24.03 -3.61
C TYR A 236 -3.06 -24.51 -2.79
N PRO A 237 -2.12 -25.28 -3.38
CA PRO A 237 -1.04 -25.93 -2.64
C PRO A 237 -0.04 -24.95 -1.99
N ASN A 238 0.00 -23.71 -2.47
CA ASN A 238 0.91 -22.66 -2.04
C ASN A 238 0.18 -21.50 -1.32
N THR A 239 -1.11 -21.63 -0.99
CA THR A 239 -1.89 -20.53 -0.39
C THR A 239 -1.18 -19.98 0.85
N LYS A 240 -1.23 -18.66 0.98
CA LYS A 240 -0.99 -17.98 2.26
C LYS A 240 -2.14 -17.04 2.57
N THR A 241 -2.43 -16.93 3.85
CA THR A 241 -3.37 -15.96 4.39
C THR A 241 -2.63 -15.04 5.35
N TYR A 242 -2.82 -13.74 5.18
CA TYR A 242 -2.17 -12.70 5.98
C TYR A 242 -3.23 -12.03 6.88
N MET A 243 -3.00 -12.04 8.19
CA MET A 243 -3.90 -11.47 9.19
C MET A 243 -3.27 -10.22 9.80
N TYR A 244 -4.00 -9.11 9.73
CA TYR A 244 -3.60 -7.81 10.27
C TYR A 244 -4.66 -7.29 11.25
N TYR A 245 -4.27 -6.51 12.24
CA TYR A 245 -5.20 -5.78 13.12
C TYR A 245 -4.97 -4.27 13.02
N SER A 246 -6.02 -3.48 13.27
CA SER A 246 -5.95 -2.01 13.22
C SER A 246 -5.21 -1.45 14.45
N VAL A 247 -4.18 -0.64 14.19
CA VAL A 247 -3.41 0.09 15.21
C VAL A 247 -3.94 1.51 15.45
N VAL A 248 -5.09 1.87 14.86
CA VAL A 248 -5.73 3.17 15.11
C VAL A 248 -6.20 3.22 16.57
N PRO A 249 -5.72 4.18 17.39
CA PRO A 249 -6.14 4.26 18.79
C PRO A 249 -7.64 4.55 18.89
N ILE A 250 -8.38 3.63 19.51
CA ILE A 250 -9.82 3.79 19.75
C ILE A 250 -10.03 4.96 20.72
N PRO A 251 -10.85 5.99 20.38
CA PRO A 251 -11.09 7.11 21.27
C PRO A 251 -11.66 6.67 22.62
N SER A 252 -10.91 6.88 23.69
CA SER A 252 -11.41 6.68 25.04
C SER A 252 -12.57 7.65 25.29
N ALA A 253 -13.72 7.12 25.71
CA ALA A 253 -14.86 7.95 26.09
C ALA A 253 -14.45 8.87 27.24
N ALA A 254 -14.42 10.18 27.01
CA ALA A 254 -14.06 11.16 28.02
C ALA A 254 -14.94 10.94 29.27
N PRO A 255 -14.36 10.88 30.48
CA PRO A 255 -15.10 10.55 31.68
C PRO A 255 -16.18 11.60 31.92
N THR A 256 -17.45 11.20 31.74
CA THR A 256 -18.59 12.08 31.96
C THR A 256 -18.70 12.39 33.44
N THR A 257 -18.10 13.51 33.86
CA THR A 257 -18.30 14.15 35.15
C THR A 257 -19.72 14.70 35.23
N GLN A 258 -20.68 13.77 35.39
CA GLN A 258 -22.09 14.07 35.58
C GLN A 258 -22.23 15.12 36.70
N PRO A 259 -22.74 16.33 36.42
CA PRO A 259 -22.89 17.35 37.44
C PRO A 259 -23.82 16.84 38.55
N THR A 260 -23.32 16.82 39.78
CA THR A 260 -24.09 16.37 40.94
C THR A 260 -25.30 17.28 41.11
N ALA A 261 -26.51 16.73 40.94
CA ALA A 261 -27.74 17.50 40.99
C ALA A 261 -27.94 18.15 42.37
N PRO A 262 -28.40 19.42 42.44
CA PRO A 262 -28.59 20.12 43.71
C PRO A 262 -29.74 19.52 44.54
N THR A 263 -29.67 19.75 45.85
CA THR A 263 -30.46 19.06 46.87
C THR A 263 -31.98 19.27 46.78
N ARG A 264 -32.74 18.22 47.09
CA ARG A 264 -34.22 18.16 47.06
C ARG A 264 -34.92 19.16 48.00
N ALA A 265 -35.92 19.87 47.46
CA ALA A 265 -37.03 20.49 48.20
C ALA A 265 -38.40 20.02 47.63
N PRO A 266 -39.52 20.05 48.39
CA PRO A 266 -40.68 19.19 48.10
C PRO A 266 -41.90 19.85 47.44
N SER A 267 -42.54 19.08 46.55
CA SER A 267 -43.99 18.97 46.25
C SER A 267 -44.87 20.23 46.10
N GLY A 268 -45.42 20.41 44.89
CA GLY A 268 -46.62 21.21 44.61
C GLY A 268 -47.10 21.05 43.17
N ALA A 269 -48.19 20.31 42.94
CA ALA A 269 -48.87 20.17 41.63
C ALA A 269 -50.17 21.00 41.63
N PRO A 270 -50.70 21.41 40.45
CA PRO A 270 -51.57 20.51 39.68
C PRO A 270 -51.39 20.57 38.15
N SER A 271 -52.22 19.82 37.43
CA SER A 271 -52.11 19.48 36.00
C SER A 271 -52.95 20.34 35.05
N THR A 272 -52.43 20.58 33.83
CA THR A 272 -53.25 20.66 32.60
C THR A 272 -52.51 20.04 31.39
N MET A 273 -53.28 19.47 30.47
CA MET A 273 -52.94 19.01 29.11
C MET A 273 -53.89 19.77 28.13
N PRO A 274 -53.79 19.68 26.77
CA PRO A 274 -52.96 18.79 25.95
C PRO A 274 -52.24 19.45 24.72
N SER A 275 -51.57 18.60 23.92
CA SER A 275 -51.42 18.68 22.45
C SER A 275 -50.44 19.70 21.80
N ARG A 276 -49.34 19.16 21.25
CA ARG A 276 -49.16 19.14 19.77
C ARG A 276 -48.17 18.07 19.28
N VAL A 277 -48.36 17.70 18.01
CA VAL A 277 -47.67 16.65 17.24
C VAL A 277 -46.15 16.90 17.10
N PRO A 278 -45.29 15.87 17.25
CA PRO A 278 -43.94 15.88 16.68
C PRO A 278 -44.03 15.60 15.16
N THR A 279 -43.65 16.57 14.33
CA THR A 279 -43.58 16.37 12.87
C THR A 279 -42.43 15.44 12.50
N SER A 280 -42.72 14.38 11.74
CA SER A 280 -41.71 13.54 11.12
C SER A 280 -40.99 14.31 10.01
N LEU A 281 -39.70 14.58 10.19
CA LEU A 281 -38.77 14.86 9.10
C LEU A 281 -37.66 13.82 9.18
N ALA A 282 -37.60 12.94 8.18
CA ALA A 282 -36.43 12.09 8.00
C ALA A 282 -35.23 12.96 7.57
N PRO A 283 -33.98 12.56 7.87
CA PRO A 283 -32.81 13.21 7.30
C PRO A 283 -32.79 13.01 5.78
N THR A 284 -33.24 14.01 5.03
CA THR A 284 -33.14 14.01 3.57
C THR A 284 -31.67 14.10 3.19
N LEU A 285 -31.04 12.97 2.87
CA LEU A 285 -29.75 12.95 2.21
C LEU A 285 -29.90 13.65 0.86
N ALA A 286 -29.40 14.88 0.77
CA ALA A 286 -29.24 15.55 -0.51
C ALA A 286 -28.31 14.71 -1.40
N PRO A 287 -28.59 14.53 -2.69
CA PRO A 287 -27.70 13.81 -3.58
C PRO A 287 -26.35 14.52 -3.62
N SER A 288 -25.27 13.75 -3.41
CA SER A 288 -23.91 14.30 -3.47
C SER A 288 -23.67 14.96 -4.83
N SER A 289 -23.02 16.12 -4.82
CA SER A 289 -22.74 16.88 -6.04
C SER A 289 -21.87 16.08 -7.01
N ALA A 290 -22.06 16.32 -8.32
CA ALA A 290 -21.22 15.76 -9.36
C ALA A 290 -19.71 16.01 -9.08
N PRO A 291 -18.81 15.09 -9.46
CA PRO A 291 -17.39 15.19 -9.13
C PRO A 291 -16.78 16.49 -9.68
N SER A 292 -16.02 17.17 -8.81
CA SER A 292 -15.32 18.40 -9.16
C SER A 292 -13.99 18.07 -9.83
N ASN A 293 -13.74 18.58 -11.03
CA ASN A 293 -12.47 18.45 -11.75
C ASN A 293 -11.40 19.44 -11.21
N ILE A 294 -11.26 19.54 -9.89
CA ILE A 294 -10.28 20.37 -9.19
C ILE A 294 -9.47 19.44 -8.28
N PRO A 295 -8.19 19.16 -8.58
CA PRO A 295 -7.33 18.38 -7.69
C PRO A 295 -7.21 19.06 -6.32
N PRO A 296 -7.29 18.32 -5.20
CA PRO A 296 -7.26 18.91 -3.88
C PRO A 296 -5.84 19.42 -3.52
N PRO A 297 -5.65 20.71 -3.21
CA PRO A 297 -4.78 21.05 -2.09
C PRO A 297 -5.45 20.49 -0.81
N PHE A 298 -4.73 20.09 0.22
CA PHE A 298 -3.65 20.84 0.85
C PHE A 298 -2.54 19.94 1.40
N VAL A 299 -1.35 20.51 1.52
CA VAL A 299 -0.40 20.14 2.58
C VAL A 299 -0.98 20.63 3.90
N ASN A 300 -1.12 19.77 4.90
CA ASN A 300 -1.85 20.10 6.13
C ASN A 300 -1.10 21.16 6.96
N THR A 301 -1.81 21.86 7.85
CA THR A 301 -1.18 22.82 8.79
C THR A 301 -0.27 22.18 9.84
N ALA A 302 -0.11 20.85 9.82
CA ALA A 302 0.81 20.09 10.67
C ALA A 302 2.02 19.51 9.90
N ASP A 303 1.99 19.55 8.56
CA ASP A 303 3.03 19.02 7.69
C ASP A 303 4.10 20.11 7.49
N GLU A 304 5.39 19.77 7.58
CA GLU A 304 6.48 20.76 7.68
C GLU A 304 7.56 20.53 6.61
N LEU A 305 7.76 21.53 5.74
CA LEU A 305 8.71 21.45 4.63
C LEU A 305 10.13 21.19 5.16
N PHE A 306 10.67 20.00 4.88
CA PHE A 306 12.02 19.60 5.29
C PHE A 306 13.04 19.56 4.15
N ALA A 307 12.61 19.49 2.88
CA ALA A 307 13.54 19.64 1.75
C ALA A 307 12.92 20.32 0.52
N VAL A 308 13.77 21.06 -0.20
CA VAL A 308 13.56 21.48 -1.59
C VAL A 308 14.67 20.86 -2.43
N VAL A 309 14.32 20.00 -3.38
CA VAL A 309 15.26 19.21 -4.20
C VAL A 309 14.87 19.24 -5.68
N GLY A 310 15.81 19.04 -6.60
CA GLY A 310 15.55 19.10 -8.04
C GLY A 310 16.59 19.91 -8.80
N GLY A 311 16.31 20.26 -10.06
CA GLY A 311 17.19 21.04 -10.93
C GLY A 311 18.56 20.38 -11.13
N ASN A 312 19.54 20.80 -10.33
CA ASN A 312 20.89 20.22 -10.29
C ASN A 312 21.24 19.54 -8.96
N ALA A 313 20.34 19.48 -7.98
CA ALA A 313 20.65 19.11 -6.60
C ALA A 313 19.55 18.26 -5.94
N CYS A 314 19.80 16.96 -5.85
CA CYS A 314 19.00 16.03 -5.04
C CYS A 314 19.83 14.98 -4.28
N ALA A 315 21.09 14.70 -4.66
CA ALA A 315 22.04 13.91 -3.88
C ALA A 315 23.42 14.61 -3.72
N GLU A 316 24.39 14.34 -4.60
CA GLU A 316 25.75 14.89 -4.54
C GLU A 316 25.82 16.43 -4.45
N GLN A 317 24.92 17.12 -5.15
CA GLN A 317 24.83 18.58 -5.12
C GLN A 317 23.82 19.13 -4.10
N LEU A 318 23.09 18.29 -3.37
CA LEU A 318 22.16 18.76 -2.34
C LEU A 318 22.93 19.21 -1.10
N TRP A 319 22.68 20.44 -0.65
CA TRP A 319 23.16 20.93 0.63
C TRP A 319 22.18 20.56 1.75
N TYR A 320 22.68 20.25 2.94
CA TYR A 320 21.87 20.07 4.14
C TYR A 320 22.48 20.77 5.35
N GLY A 321 21.67 21.03 6.38
CA GLY A 321 22.11 21.63 7.64
C GLY A 321 21.04 22.46 8.34
N PRO A 322 21.41 23.26 9.37
CA PRO A 322 20.47 23.93 10.27
C PRO A 322 19.88 25.25 9.71
N LEU A 323 19.89 25.47 8.39
CA LEU A 323 19.22 26.62 7.78
C LEU A 323 17.73 26.34 7.58
N ALA A 324 16.89 27.30 7.97
CA ALA A 324 15.47 27.27 7.68
C ALA A 324 15.21 27.47 6.17
N ILE A 325 14.15 26.83 5.67
CA ILE A 325 13.78 26.80 4.26
C ILE A 325 12.36 27.30 3.99
N THR A 326 12.12 27.63 2.73
CA THR A 326 10.81 27.93 2.11
C THR A 326 10.77 27.25 0.75
N LEU A 327 9.66 27.34 0.00
CA LEU A 327 9.59 26.85 -1.39
C LEU A 327 10.65 27.47 -2.34
N ALA A 328 11.26 28.60 -1.96
CA ALA A 328 12.34 29.22 -2.73
C ALA A 328 13.74 28.62 -2.47
N GLY A 329 13.90 27.80 -1.42
CA GLY A 329 15.20 27.41 -0.86
C GLY A 329 15.41 27.98 0.54
N THR A 330 16.67 28.18 0.97
CA THR A 330 16.96 28.72 2.31
C THR A 330 16.46 30.16 2.49
N THR A 331 16.04 30.52 3.69
CA THR A 331 15.60 31.89 4.03
C THR A 331 16.68 32.94 3.85
N THR A 332 17.95 32.53 3.79
CA THR A 332 19.11 33.37 3.48
C THR A 332 19.32 33.63 1.98
N GLY A 333 18.67 32.88 1.09
CA GLY A 333 18.90 32.91 -0.36
C GLY A 333 20.20 32.24 -0.82
N ASN A 334 20.99 31.66 0.09
CA ASN A 334 22.29 31.04 -0.24
C ASN A 334 22.17 29.76 -1.08
N TYR A 335 21.09 28.99 -0.89
CA TYR A 335 20.88 27.70 -1.55
C TYR A 335 19.42 27.57 -2.01
N GLU A 336 19.22 27.41 -3.31
CA GLU A 336 17.88 27.19 -3.91
C GLU A 336 17.32 25.78 -3.63
N TYR A 337 18.22 24.79 -3.52
CA TYR A 337 17.92 23.41 -3.15
C TYR A 337 18.64 23.08 -1.84
N TYR A 338 17.90 22.63 -0.84
CA TYR A 338 18.40 22.43 0.51
C TYR A 338 17.52 21.47 1.32
N LEU A 339 18.15 20.63 2.15
CA LEU A 339 17.50 19.77 3.14
C LEU A 339 17.72 20.37 4.55
N SER A 340 16.64 20.84 5.17
CA SER A 340 16.71 21.50 6.47
C SER A 340 16.73 20.51 7.62
N THR A 341 17.72 20.67 8.50
CA THR A 341 17.77 20.03 9.82
C THR A 341 17.29 20.97 10.93
N SER A 342 16.65 22.12 10.59
CA SER A 342 16.05 23.04 11.56
C SER A 342 14.52 22.92 11.68
N THR A 343 13.92 21.87 11.09
CA THR A 343 12.49 21.59 11.22
C THR A 343 12.12 21.11 12.63
N SER A 344 10.94 21.50 13.07
CA SER A 344 10.33 21.22 14.38
C SER A 344 10.03 19.73 14.55
N ASN A 345 9.50 19.11 13.50
CA ASN A 345 9.02 17.74 13.48
C ASN A 345 10.13 16.69 13.29
N LYS A 346 11.37 17.09 12.97
CA LYS A 346 12.46 16.16 12.60
C LYS A 346 12.76 15.07 13.64
N ASN A 347 12.51 15.36 14.91
CA ASN A 347 12.75 14.49 16.07
C ASN A 347 11.50 13.71 16.49
N LEU A 348 10.33 13.98 15.91
CA LEU A 348 9.11 13.23 16.15
C LEU A 348 9.14 11.92 15.35
N LEU A 349 8.48 10.89 15.84
CA LEU A 349 8.32 9.65 15.09
C LEU A 349 7.17 9.82 14.08
N HIS A 350 7.48 9.77 12.79
CA HIS A 350 6.51 9.87 11.70
C HIS A 350 6.64 8.68 10.73
N THR A 351 5.51 8.31 10.12
CA THR A 351 5.42 7.27 9.07
C THR A 351 5.09 7.84 7.70
N LYS A 352 4.92 9.16 7.54
CA LYS A 352 4.45 9.76 6.29
C LYS A 352 5.34 10.90 5.83
N TRP A 353 5.49 11.02 4.52
CA TRP A 353 5.94 12.23 3.83
C TRP A 353 5.00 12.56 2.67
N THR A 354 4.92 13.83 2.28
CA THR A 354 4.32 14.28 1.02
C THR A 354 5.40 14.86 0.12
N GLN A 355 5.60 14.22 -1.03
CA GLN A 355 6.46 14.70 -2.11
C GLN A 355 5.59 15.36 -3.18
N ILE A 356 5.83 16.63 -3.51
CA ILE A 356 5.14 17.34 -4.60
C ILE A 356 6.15 17.64 -5.71
N VAL A 357 5.95 17.08 -6.92
CA VAL A 357 6.89 17.22 -8.05
C VAL A 357 6.35 18.24 -9.05
N THR A 358 7.15 19.27 -9.34
CA THR A 358 6.79 20.37 -10.26
C THR A 358 7.81 20.53 -11.39
N SER A 359 7.36 21.05 -12.54
CA SER A 359 8.26 21.32 -13.68
C SER A 359 9.14 22.56 -13.48
N ASP A 360 8.70 23.53 -12.68
CA ASP A 360 9.29 24.88 -12.60
C ASP A 360 9.19 25.55 -11.21
N GLY A 361 8.77 24.81 -10.19
CA GLY A 361 8.46 25.33 -8.85
C GLY A 361 7.00 25.72 -8.63
N VAL A 362 6.17 25.79 -9.68
CA VAL A 362 4.77 26.25 -9.60
C VAL A 362 3.79 25.24 -10.18
N ASN A 363 4.11 24.66 -11.33
CA ASN A 363 3.24 23.73 -12.06
C ASN A 363 3.45 22.29 -11.56
N GLU A 364 2.55 21.80 -10.72
CA GLU A 364 2.52 20.40 -10.25
C GLU A 364 2.27 19.43 -11.39
N LEU A 365 3.07 18.35 -11.44
CA LEU A 365 2.96 17.26 -12.40
C LEU A 365 2.25 16.06 -11.76
N PHE A 366 2.71 15.71 -10.57
CA PHE A 366 2.14 14.70 -9.68
C PHE A 366 2.71 14.90 -8.27
N ARG A 367 2.09 14.22 -7.31
CA ARG A 367 2.59 14.06 -5.94
C ARG A 367 2.71 12.59 -5.58
N VAL A 368 3.57 12.28 -4.63
CA VAL A 368 3.73 10.96 -4.02
C VAL A 368 3.50 11.10 -2.52
N TYR A 369 2.50 10.41 -1.99
CA TYR A 369 2.30 10.22 -0.56
C TYR A 369 3.07 8.98 -0.13
N TRP A 370 4.07 9.18 0.71
CA TRP A 370 4.91 8.12 1.26
C TRP A 370 4.27 7.60 2.56
N THR A 371 4.28 6.28 2.76
CA THR A 371 3.92 5.63 4.02
C THR A 371 4.99 4.59 4.36
N PHE A 372 5.91 4.96 5.24
CA PHE A 372 6.94 4.11 5.81
C PHE A 372 6.31 3.10 6.78
N ALA A 373 6.75 1.84 6.71
CA ALA A 373 6.23 0.76 7.57
C ALA A 373 6.65 0.89 9.04
N THR A 374 7.69 1.68 9.35
CA THR A 374 8.17 1.94 10.72
C THR A 374 8.10 3.44 11.01
N ALA A 375 7.57 3.81 12.18
CA ALA A 375 7.60 5.20 12.65
C ALA A 375 9.02 5.57 13.12
N ARG A 376 9.63 6.57 12.50
CA ARG A 376 11.00 7.01 12.83
C ARG A 376 11.15 8.51 12.80
N THR A 377 12.27 9.00 13.34
CA THR A 377 12.70 10.40 13.15
C THR A 377 13.12 10.63 11.69
N LEU A 378 13.18 11.89 11.27
CA LEU A 378 13.62 12.27 9.93
C LEU A 378 15.05 11.77 9.67
N ASN A 379 15.93 11.86 10.68
CA ASN A 379 17.29 11.32 10.62
C ASN A 379 17.29 9.82 10.34
N ASP A 380 16.46 9.09 11.08
CA ASP A 380 16.52 7.63 11.12
C ASP A 380 15.92 6.98 9.87
N HIS A 381 14.98 7.65 9.18
CA HIS A 381 14.55 7.25 7.84
C HIS A 381 15.72 7.28 6.84
N PHE A 382 16.49 8.37 6.79
CA PHE A 382 17.69 8.42 5.93
C PHE A 382 18.78 7.44 6.40
N TYR A 383 19.00 7.29 7.71
CA TYR A 383 19.93 6.29 8.24
C TYR A 383 19.59 4.87 7.75
N ASN A 384 18.32 4.47 7.82
CA ASN A 384 17.89 3.15 7.35
C ASN A 384 17.92 3.04 5.82
N ALA A 385 17.42 4.05 5.09
CA ALA A 385 17.46 4.07 3.62
C ALA A 385 18.88 4.06 3.01
N VAL A 386 19.91 4.37 3.81
CA VAL A 386 21.33 4.24 3.40
C VAL A 386 21.92 2.88 3.78
N ASN A 387 21.60 2.35 4.97
CA ASN A 387 22.28 1.17 5.54
C ASN A 387 21.52 -0.16 5.36
N PHE A 388 20.19 -0.14 5.27
CA PHE A 388 19.32 -1.32 5.31
C PHE A 388 18.18 -1.31 4.27
N GLY A 389 17.88 -0.14 3.70
CA GLY A 389 16.65 0.14 2.95
C GLY A 389 15.48 0.47 3.88
N GLU A 390 14.58 1.33 3.43
CA GLU A 390 13.31 1.62 4.11
C GLU A 390 12.13 0.95 3.41
N SER A 391 11.19 0.40 4.18
CA SER A 391 10.01 -0.29 3.63
C SER A 391 8.88 0.73 3.48
N VAL A 392 8.46 1.00 2.23
CA VAL A 392 7.59 2.14 1.91
C VAL A 392 6.47 1.75 0.95
N SER A 393 5.25 2.13 1.31
CA SER A 393 4.09 2.23 0.42
C SER A 393 4.01 3.64 -0.18
N PHE A 394 3.71 3.73 -1.48
CA PHE A 394 3.62 4.97 -2.25
C PHE A 394 2.25 5.10 -2.91
N HIS A 395 1.51 6.16 -2.59
CA HIS A 395 0.30 6.55 -3.31
C HIS A 395 0.62 7.77 -4.18
N VAL A 396 0.66 7.56 -5.50
CA VAL A 396 0.96 8.61 -6.48
C VAL A 396 -0.35 9.17 -7.03
N VAL A 397 -0.46 10.50 -7.07
CA VAL A 397 -1.62 11.20 -7.65
C VAL A 397 -1.12 12.19 -8.70
N GLU A 398 -1.55 12.03 -9.95
CA GLU A 398 -1.29 13.01 -11.01
C GLU A 398 -2.09 14.30 -10.82
N ALA A 399 -1.59 15.42 -11.37
CA ALA A 399 -2.37 16.65 -11.51
C ALA A 399 -3.68 16.46 -12.32
N GLY A 400 -3.78 15.39 -13.12
CA GLY A 400 -5.01 14.98 -13.81
C GLY A 400 -5.98 14.11 -12.98
N GLY A 401 -5.70 13.86 -11.69
CA GLY A 401 -6.52 13.02 -10.82
C GLY A 401 -6.48 11.52 -11.14
N GLN A 402 -5.44 11.05 -11.82
CA GLN A 402 -5.16 9.61 -11.95
C GLN A 402 -4.29 9.15 -10.78
N GLU A 403 -4.64 8.01 -10.20
CA GLU A 403 -4.00 7.49 -8.99
C GLU A 403 -3.33 6.14 -9.24
N TYR A 404 -2.17 5.94 -8.60
CA TYR A 404 -1.39 4.71 -8.66
C TYR A 404 -0.92 4.35 -7.25
N VAL A 405 -0.85 3.05 -6.93
CA VAL A 405 -0.33 2.57 -5.65
C VAL A 405 0.78 1.56 -5.91
N TYR A 406 1.90 1.76 -5.24
CA TYR A 406 3.07 0.88 -5.26
C TYR A 406 3.54 0.62 -3.84
N SER A 407 4.30 -0.45 -3.62
CA SER A 407 5.13 -0.57 -2.43
C SER A 407 6.43 -1.30 -2.75
N GLY A 408 7.40 -1.17 -1.84
CA GLY A 408 8.75 -1.66 -2.07
C GLY A 408 9.75 -1.22 -1.01
N THR A 409 11.02 -1.24 -1.39
CA THR A 409 12.13 -0.84 -0.51
C THR A 409 12.86 0.35 -1.13
N TRP A 410 12.79 1.51 -0.50
CA TRP A 410 13.53 2.70 -0.91
C TRP A 410 14.93 2.70 -0.33
N TRP A 411 15.92 2.95 -1.18
CA TRP A 411 17.29 3.26 -0.81
C TRP A 411 17.62 4.67 -1.29
N PHE A 412 18.25 5.48 -0.43
CA PHE A 412 18.54 6.87 -0.78
C PHE A 412 19.81 7.02 -1.62
N SER A 413 20.99 6.73 -1.05
CA SER A 413 22.31 6.90 -1.68
C SER A 413 23.38 6.27 -0.77
N ASN A 414 24.26 5.42 -1.29
CA ASN A 414 25.32 4.82 -0.47
C ASN A 414 26.37 5.85 0.02
N GLY A 415 26.66 6.87 -0.79
CA GLY A 415 27.64 7.93 -0.53
C GLY A 415 27.21 8.95 0.51
N ALA A 416 25.96 8.90 0.96
CA ALA A 416 25.40 9.81 1.94
C ALA A 416 25.99 9.63 3.35
N ASN A 417 26.49 8.43 3.68
CA ASN A 417 27.17 8.13 4.95
C ASN A 417 26.42 8.65 6.19
N ILE A 418 25.09 8.64 6.14
CA ILE A 418 24.23 9.18 7.20
C ILE A 418 24.44 8.39 8.48
N ALA A 419 24.78 9.10 9.56
CA ALA A 419 24.87 8.58 10.92
C ALA A 419 23.54 8.78 11.67
N SER A 420 23.33 8.03 12.76
CA SER A 420 22.17 8.15 13.66
C SER A 420 22.06 9.49 14.40
N ASN A 421 22.96 10.45 14.13
CA ASN A 421 22.96 11.80 14.68
C ASN A 421 23.25 12.90 13.64
N ALA A 422 23.25 12.60 12.33
CA ALA A 422 23.63 13.57 11.30
C ALA A 422 22.78 14.86 11.35
N PHE A 423 21.47 14.72 11.62
CA PHE A 423 20.51 15.82 11.71
C PHE A 423 20.55 16.57 13.06
N SER A 424 21.38 16.15 14.01
CA SER A 424 21.69 16.94 15.22
C SER A 424 22.93 17.83 15.06
N SER A 425 23.64 17.72 13.94
CA SER A 425 24.84 18.52 13.66
C SER A 425 24.48 19.96 13.25
N SER A 426 25.37 20.91 13.57
CA SER A 426 25.24 22.34 13.21
C SER A 426 26.00 22.72 11.94
N ILE A 427 26.55 21.74 11.21
CA ILE A 427 27.29 21.97 9.98
C ILE A 427 26.34 22.20 8.80
N THR A 428 26.83 22.88 7.76
CA THR A 428 26.21 22.85 6.42
C THR A 428 27.18 22.17 5.47
N ALA A 429 26.73 21.08 4.83
CA ALA A 429 27.55 20.19 4.01
C ALA A 429 26.74 19.62 2.83
N ARG A 430 27.40 18.87 1.94
CA ARG A 430 26.68 18.06 0.93
C ARG A 430 26.04 16.85 1.59
N PHE A 431 24.86 16.48 1.12
CA PHE A 431 24.06 15.39 1.68
C PHE A 431 24.47 14.01 1.15
N SER A 432 25.10 13.95 -0.02
CA SER A 432 25.81 12.76 -0.51
C SER A 432 27.11 13.12 -1.22
N ASN A 433 27.92 12.10 -1.48
CA ASN A 433 29.06 12.11 -2.39
C ASN A 433 28.83 11.21 -3.62
N ASP A 434 27.63 10.64 -3.74
CA ASP A 434 27.22 9.66 -4.76
C ASP A 434 25.73 9.91 -5.14
N ASP A 435 25.22 9.15 -6.11
CA ASP A 435 23.91 9.31 -6.73
C ASP A 435 22.73 9.01 -5.79
N GLY A 436 21.55 9.61 -6.02
CA GLY A 436 20.41 9.44 -5.12
C GLY A 436 19.03 9.84 -5.65
N ILE A 437 18.00 9.13 -5.18
CA ILE A 437 16.61 9.22 -5.70
C ILE A 437 15.58 9.66 -4.66
N TRP A 438 14.62 10.44 -5.14
CA TRP A 438 13.42 10.88 -4.42
C TRP A 438 12.20 10.48 -5.24
N GLY A 439 11.60 9.34 -4.93
CA GLY A 439 10.40 8.89 -5.63
C GLY A 439 9.88 7.53 -5.19
N GLY A 440 8.68 7.21 -5.67
CA GLY A 440 7.99 5.94 -5.44
C GLY A 440 7.94 5.07 -6.69
N GLY A 441 7.63 3.79 -6.50
CA GLY A 441 7.58 2.80 -7.57
C GLY A 441 7.60 1.37 -7.04
N ILE A 442 7.59 0.41 -7.96
CA ILE A 442 7.49 -1.01 -7.64
C ILE A 442 8.83 -1.63 -7.22
N GLY A 443 8.84 -2.34 -6.09
CA GLY A 443 9.97 -3.18 -5.66
C GLY A 443 11.14 -2.40 -5.06
N THR A 444 12.37 -2.88 -5.27
CA THR A 444 13.57 -2.23 -4.71
C THR A 444 13.97 -1.03 -5.56
N LEU A 445 13.83 0.17 -5.02
CA LEU A 445 14.26 1.42 -5.63
C LEU A 445 15.67 1.74 -5.09
N ASN A 446 16.70 1.49 -5.87
CA ASN A 446 18.09 1.66 -5.43
C ASN A 446 18.95 2.29 -6.55
N PRO A 447 19.43 3.54 -6.36
CA PRO A 447 20.16 4.27 -7.40
C PRO A 447 21.57 3.75 -7.62
N ASN A 448 22.14 3.04 -6.64
CA ASN A 448 23.52 2.53 -6.66
C ASN A 448 23.70 1.32 -7.62
N GLY A 449 22.92 1.25 -8.71
CA GLY A 449 22.77 0.08 -9.57
C GLY A 449 22.06 0.37 -10.90
N ASN A 450 22.79 0.96 -11.85
CA ASN A 450 22.51 1.08 -13.29
C ASN A 450 21.08 1.55 -13.70
N PRO A 451 20.88 2.84 -14.08
CA PRO A 451 19.57 3.41 -14.41
C PRO A 451 18.79 2.71 -15.53
N ILE A 452 19.45 1.95 -16.41
CA ILE A 452 18.81 1.30 -17.57
C ILE A 452 17.69 0.34 -17.15
N GLY A 453 17.76 -0.23 -15.95
CA GLY A 453 16.68 -1.07 -15.40
C GLY A 453 15.38 -0.30 -15.09
N TYR A 454 15.47 0.98 -14.71
CA TYR A 454 14.32 1.74 -14.17
C TYR A 454 13.49 2.45 -15.24
N GLN A 455 14.01 2.62 -16.46
CA GLN A 455 13.22 3.15 -17.60
C GLN A 455 12.10 2.20 -18.06
N GLY A 456 12.14 0.93 -17.62
CA GLY A 456 11.05 -0.04 -17.75
C GLY A 456 10.32 -0.36 -16.44
N SER A 457 10.73 0.22 -15.31
CA SER A 457 10.05 0.06 -14.02
C SER A 457 9.06 1.20 -13.80
N GLN A 458 8.06 0.99 -12.95
CA GLN A 458 7.01 1.99 -12.72
C GLN A 458 7.43 3.06 -11.69
N PHE A 459 8.55 3.74 -11.94
CA PHE A 459 9.10 4.77 -11.05
C PHE A 459 8.50 6.17 -11.29
N TRP A 460 8.36 6.94 -10.20
CA TRP A 460 7.74 8.26 -10.13
C TRP A 460 8.53 9.16 -9.18
N GLY A 461 9.19 10.20 -9.71
CA GLY A 461 9.95 11.13 -8.89
C GLY A 461 11.09 11.81 -9.65
N ILE A 462 12.19 12.07 -8.95
CA ILE A 462 13.45 12.58 -9.49
C ILE A 462 14.64 11.78 -8.95
N GLY A 463 15.78 11.92 -9.60
CA GLY A 463 17.06 11.43 -9.08
C GLY A 463 18.20 11.70 -10.06
N ASN A 464 19.41 11.50 -9.57
CA ASN A 464 20.55 11.03 -10.35
C ASN A 464 20.82 9.55 -10.00
N TRP A 465 21.44 8.82 -10.92
CA TRP A 465 21.47 7.35 -10.92
C TRP A 465 22.79 6.72 -11.39
N ASP A 466 23.62 7.43 -12.16
CA ASP A 466 25.00 7.02 -12.39
C ASP A 466 25.92 8.22 -12.65
N ALA A 467 27.23 7.96 -12.68
CA ALA A 467 28.28 8.93 -12.92
C ALA A 467 28.22 9.67 -14.30
N SER A 468 27.16 9.50 -15.09
CA SER A 468 26.86 10.30 -16.29
C SER A 468 25.76 11.35 -16.09
N ASP A 469 24.92 11.30 -15.05
CA ASP A 469 23.79 12.22 -14.85
C ASP A 469 23.89 13.15 -13.62
N THR A 470 24.87 14.06 -13.64
CA THR A 470 25.18 15.10 -12.62
C THR A 470 24.07 16.16 -12.37
N THR A 471 22.81 15.91 -12.73
CA THR A 471 21.68 16.81 -12.50
C THR A 471 20.36 16.06 -12.28
N CYS A 472 19.56 16.50 -11.32
CA CYS A 472 18.21 15.99 -11.08
C CYS A 472 17.15 16.72 -11.94
N SER A 473 17.49 16.97 -13.21
CA SER A 473 16.68 17.70 -14.19
C SER A 473 15.69 16.81 -14.96
N GLN A 474 15.82 15.49 -14.80
CA GLN A 474 14.87 14.50 -15.27
C GLN A 474 13.79 14.24 -14.21
N VAL A 475 12.53 14.38 -14.60
CA VAL A 475 11.37 13.88 -13.85
C VAL A 475 10.93 12.56 -14.47
N TYR A 476 10.68 11.56 -13.62
CA TYR A 476 10.22 10.24 -14.01
C TYR A 476 8.73 10.09 -13.70
N LYS A 477 7.97 9.55 -14.65
CA LYS A 477 6.52 9.37 -14.55
C LYS A 477 6.14 8.01 -15.10
N ASN A 478 5.83 7.05 -14.23
CA ASN A 478 5.58 5.64 -14.57
C ASN A 478 6.72 5.02 -15.42
N GLY A 479 7.97 5.31 -15.07
CA GLY A 479 9.18 4.86 -15.77
C GLY A 479 9.65 5.74 -16.92
N LEU A 480 8.75 6.49 -17.56
CA LEU A 480 9.10 7.42 -18.63
C LEU A 480 9.82 8.65 -18.05
N SER A 481 11.00 8.99 -18.59
CA SER A 481 11.74 10.19 -18.16
C SER A 481 11.44 11.41 -19.05
N TYR A 482 11.40 12.58 -18.41
CA TYR A 482 11.11 13.88 -19.01
C TYR A 482 12.18 14.86 -18.54
N ASN A 483 13.06 15.29 -19.44
CA ASN A 483 14.01 16.36 -19.13
C ASN A 483 13.28 17.72 -19.16
N LEU A 484 13.15 18.33 -17.99
CA LEU A 484 12.47 19.62 -17.79
C LEU A 484 13.45 20.73 -17.38
N GLY A 485 14.76 20.42 -17.35
CA GLY A 485 15.84 21.36 -17.10
C GLY A 485 16.01 21.77 -15.63
N ALA A 486 16.92 22.71 -15.39
CA ALA A 486 17.39 23.09 -14.05
C ALA A 486 16.37 23.83 -13.15
N LYS A 487 15.10 23.92 -13.56
CA LYS A 487 14.00 24.57 -12.82
C LYS A 487 13.06 23.61 -12.08
N THR A 488 13.22 22.29 -12.28
CA THR A 488 12.39 21.29 -11.59
C THR A 488 12.53 21.46 -10.08
N LYS A 489 11.40 21.59 -9.38
CA LYS A 489 11.40 21.56 -7.91
C LYS A 489 10.49 20.46 -7.40
N THR A 490 11.01 19.72 -6.45
CA THR A 490 10.31 18.73 -5.66
C THR A 490 10.35 19.20 -4.21
N TYR A 491 9.17 19.29 -3.61
CA TYR A 491 8.99 19.74 -2.23
C TYR A 491 8.69 18.53 -1.34
N MET A 492 9.42 18.39 -0.24
CA MET A 492 9.29 17.29 0.71
C MET A 492 8.82 17.80 2.07
N TYR A 493 7.74 17.21 2.57
CA TYR A 493 7.08 17.49 3.84
C TYR A 493 6.91 16.19 4.65
#